data_AF-A0A497P600-F1
#
_entry.id   AF-A0A497P600-F1
#
_cell.length_a   1.000
_cell.length_b   1.000
_cell.length_c   1.000
_cell.angle_alpha   90.00
_cell.angle_beta   90.00
_cell.angle_gamma   90.00
#
_symmetry.space_group_name_H-M   'P 1'
#
loop_
_entity.id
_entity.type
_entity.pdbx_description
1 polymer ?
#
loop_
_entity_poly.entity_id
_entity_poly.type
_entity_poly.pdbx_seq_one_letter_code
_entity_poly.pdbx_strand_id
1 'polypeptide(L)'
;MSNLSPLGRKLVNEIRRLASRRRNVYQALMSIANRLESRQGVEIIIPRLIQCEFQSNRGGTTLADLTWFYCRRCGSFINLGEAIRGGHVRNKEVTCPDCGEPVDQAYVYAPFPRSASPHPAGVIVHAFISNSIGSWCRLLRRYKRVKRTDKMRPLASLRYFCPDPREAQQRGCKYLQGNICTDGIVVMRGRGPLRFAPTALTDDITKPLSVAVYEVVGDKKPVKFSPELLPGIEEISLVKSVRVLQVTLCVLVGYPSCPNSFRIHHLFIEDGTIILPSRLLTTSGLVIKVKPEIMEKIEELPGQRRGPMELLHTLSHAFLSRIPILSGLESAEFGEALDIESGEVLIYDNAQGGIGGVEGLVSSRESINSLLMEARTSVECPLECPVACKACLFSDSCNMLNWYLDRHLLKEVMEWD
;
A
#
# COMPACT_ATOMS: atom_id res chain seq x y z
N MET A 1 27.03 -15.89 -14.24
CA MET A 1 25.85 -16.61 -13.74
C MET A 1 25.76 -16.35 -12.25
N SER A 2 24.64 -15.84 -11.74
CA SER A 2 24.53 -15.44 -10.33
C SER A 2 24.60 -16.68 -9.42
N ASN A 3 25.56 -16.70 -8.49
CA ASN A 3 25.75 -17.80 -7.51
C ASN A 3 24.68 -17.80 -6.40
N LEU A 4 23.53 -17.17 -6.58
CA LEU A 4 22.49 -17.08 -5.55
C LEU A 4 21.82 -18.46 -5.35
N SER A 5 21.47 -18.75 -4.09
CA SER A 5 20.60 -19.90 -3.78
C SER A 5 19.24 -19.75 -4.48
N PRO A 6 18.45 -20.83 -4.64
CA PRO A 6 17.10 -20.74 -5.21
C PRO A 6 16.24 -19.67 -4.53
N LEU A 7 16.25 -19.65 -3.19
CA LEU A 7 15.53 -18.66 -2.38
C LEU A 7 16.07 -17.23 -2.59
N GLY A 8 17.38 -17.06 -2.74
CA GLY A 8 18.00 -15.77 -3.04
C GLY A 8 17.62 -15.23 -4.42
N ARG A 9 17.50 -16.10 -5.43
CA ARG A 9 17.00 -15.71 -6.76
C ARG A 9 15.54 -15.27 -6.71
N LYS A 10 14.68 -16.03 -6.02
CA LYS A 10 13.28 -15.64 -5.79
C LYS A 10 13.18 -14.27 -5.12
N LEU A 11 13.99 -14.03 -4.08
CA LEU A 11 14.02 -12.75 -3.37
C LEU A 11 14.35 -11.58 -4.30
N VAL A 12 15.40 -11.70 -5.11
CA VAL A 12 15.79 -10.65 -6.07
C VAL A 12 14.68 -10.38 -7.08
N ASN A 13 14.06 -11.44 -7.62
CA ASN A 13 12.96 -11.31 -8.57
C ASN A 13 11.77 -10.57 -7.94
N GLU A 14 11.38 -10.93 -6.71
CA GLU A 14 10.29 -10.26 -6.00
C GLU A 14 10.61 -8.79 -5.69
N ILE A 15 11.83 -8.46 -5.27
CA ILE A 15 12.23 -7.06 -5.05
C ILE A 15 12.12 -6.25 -6.34
N ARG A 16 12.54 -6.81 -7.49
CA ARG A 16 12.44 -6.15 -8.80
C ARG A 16 11.00 -5.96 -9.25
N ARG A 17 10.14 -6.96 -9.03
CA ARG A 17 8.70 -6.86 -9.31
C ARG A 17 8.04 -5.78 -8.45
N LEU A 18 8.36 -5.72 -7.17
CA LEU A 18 7.89 -4.66 -6.28
C LEU A 18 8.41 -3.29 -6.72
N ALA A 19 9.67 -3.19 -7.13
CA ALA A 19 10.27 -1.97 -7.65
C ALA A 19 9.51 -1.44 -8.88
N SER A 20 9.25 -2.29 -9.88
CA SER A 20 8.60 -1.89 -11.13
C SER A 20 7.20 -1.32 -10.92
N ARG A 21 6.50 -1.78 -9.87
CA ARG A 21 5.16 -1.32 -9.50
C ARG A 21 5.17 -0.02 -8.71
N ARG A 22 6.27 0.32 -8.03
CA ARG A 22 6.31 1.42 -7.05
C ARG A 22 7.42 2.43 -7.36
N ARG A 23 7.08 3.43 -8.18
CA ARG A 23 8.02 4.47 -8.66
C ARG A 23 8.74 5.24 -7.55
N ASN A 24 8.13 5.43 -6.39
CA ASN A 24 8.73 6.20 -5.28
C ASN A 24 9.81 5.44 -4.48
N VAL A 25 9.87 4.10 -4.58
CA VAL A 25 10.94 3.27 -4.00
C VAL A 25 11.81 2.60 -5.06
N TYR A 26 11.48 2.77 -6.33
CA TYR A 26 12.11 2.07 -7.45
C TYR A 26 13.64 2.08 -7.34
N GLN A 27 14.26 3.24 -7.15
CA GLN A 27 15.73 3.35 -7.06
C GLN A 27 16.30 2.59 -5.85
N ALA A 28 15.64 2.67 -4.68
CA ALA A 28 16.09 1.98 -3.48
C ALA A 28 15.99 0.47 -3.64
N LEU A 29 14.85 -0.03 -4.13
CA LEU A 29 14.64 -1.47 -4.34
C LEU A 29 15.54 -2.04 -5.45
N MET A 30 15.72 -1.31 -6.55
CA MET A 30 16.66 -1.72 -7.59
C MET A 30 18.11 -1.74 -7.09
N SER A 31 18.50 -0.77 -6.25
CA SER A 31 19.82 -0.77 -5.59
C SER A 31 20.00 -2.02 -4.73
N ILE A 32 19.00 -2.37 -3.91
CA ILE A 32 19.02 -3.58 -3.08
C ILE A 32 19.14 -4.83 -3.97
N ALA A 33 18.28 -4.97 -4.99
CA ALA A 33 18.28 -6.13 -5.88
C ALA A 33 19.64 -6.32 -6.59
N ASN A 34 20.21 -5.24 -7.12
CA ASN A 34 21.49 -5.29 -7.82
C ASN A 34 22.65 -5.63 -6.87
N ARG A 35 22.65 -5.08 -5.65
CA ARG A 35 23.64 -5.39 -4.62
C ARG A 35 23.54 -6.83 -4.11
N LEU A 36 22.33 -7.38 -4.02
CA LEU A 36 22.12 -8.79 -3.66
C LEU A 36 22.68 -9.72 -4.73
N GLU A 37 22.48 -9.41 -6.01
CA GLU A 37 23.06 -10.18 -7.11
C GLU A 37 24.58 -10.10 -7.19
N SER A 38 25.15 -8.89 -7.00
CA SER A 38 26.60 -8.70 -7.00
C SER A 38 27.26 -9.14 -5.69
N ARG A 39 26.49 -9.40 -4.63
CA ARG A 39 26.93 -9.70 -3.27
C ARG A 39 27.85 -8.62 -2.68
N GLN A 40 27.56 -7.36 -2.97
CA GLN A 40 28.39 -6.23 -2.54
C GLN A 40 27.55 -5.15 -1.87
N GLY A 41 27.96 -4.73 -0.68
CA GLY A 41 27.37 -3.60 0.05
C GLY A 41 25.90 -3.81 0.41
N VAL A 42 25.48 -5.06 0.62
CA VAL A 42 24.21 -5.44 1.21
C VAL A 42 24.38 -6.71 2.06
N GLU A 43 23.75 -6.75 3.21
CA GLU A 43 23.80 -7.89 4.12
C GLU A 43 22.39 -8.26 4.61
N ILE A 44 22.08 -9.56 4.54
CA ILE A 44 20.86 -10.13 5.12
C ILE A 44 21.20 -10.56 6.54
N ILE A 45 20.61 -9.88 7.53
CA ILE A 45 20.84 -10.19 8.94
C ILE A 45 19.63 -10.94 9.48
N ILE A 46 19.88 -12.15 9.99
CA ILE A 46 18.89 -12.93 10.74
C ILE A 46 19.26 -12.81 12.22
N PRO A 47 18.62 -11.91 12.99
CA PRO A 47 18.97 -11.71 14.38
C PRO A 47 18.63 -12.97 15.18
N ARG A 48 19.59 -13.44 15.98
CA ARG A 48 19.39 -14.55 16.93
C ARG A 48 18.83 -14.06 18.26
N LEU A 49 19.08 -12.80 18.59
CA LEU A 49 18.64 -12.12 19.79
C LEU A 49 18.42 -10.64 19.43
N ILE A 50 17.29 -10.08 19.85
CA ILE A 50 17.00 -8.65 19.73
C ILE A 50 16.94 -8.11 21.17
N GLN A 51 17.84 -7.19 21.50
CA GLN A 51 17.84 -6.48 22.78
C GLN A 51 17.44 -5.03 22.52
N CYS A 52 16.33 -4.61 23.11
CA CYS A 52 15.86 -3.23 23.03
C CYS A 52 16.20 -2.54 24.35
N GLU A 53 17.06 -1.52 24.29
CA GLU A 53 17.37 -0.68 25.45
C GLU A 53 16.83 0.73 25.25
N PHE A 54 16.15 1.25 26.27
CA PHE A 54 15.64 2.62 26.25
C PHE A 54 16.77 3.60 26.55
N GLN A 55 17.35 4.21 25.52
CA GLN A 55 18.38 5.24 25.70
C GLN A 55 17.73 6.60 25.98
N SER A 56 17.60 6.95 27.27
CA SER A 56 17.08 8.26 27.70
C SER A 56 18.15 9.35 27.83
N ASN A 57 19.44 9.00 27.94
CA ASN A 57 20.46 9.92 28.49
C ASN A 57 21.85 9.82 27.85
N ARG A 58 22.00 10.14 26.56
CA ARG A 58 23.29 10.58 26.02
C ARG A 58 23.14 11.83 25.15
N GLY A 59 23.28 12.98 25.81
CA GLY A 59 23.70 14.26 25.23
C GLY A 59 23.01 14.72 23.93
N GLY A 60 21.90 15.44 24.06
CA GLY A 60 21.53 16.48 23.08
C GLY A 60 20.26 16.26 22.25
N THR A 61 19.56 15.13 22.33
CA THR A 61 18.27 14.96 21.65
C THR A 61 17.13 14.97 22.65
N THR A 62 16.45 16.11 22.78
CA THR A 62 15.09 16.16 23.35
C THR A 62 14.23 15.11 22.66
N LEU A 63 13.54 14.27 23.44
CA LEU A 63 12.74 13.12 22.98
C LEU A 63 11.89 13.41 21.73
N ALA A 64 11.38 14.63 21.55
CA ALA A 64 10.79 15.12 20.31
C ALA A 64 10.87 16.66 20.23
N ASP A 65 11.10 17.24 19.04
CA ASP A 65 10.95 18.68 18.79
C ASP A 65 9.47 19.04 18.50
N LEU A 66 8.73 19.34 19.56
CA LEU A 66 7.30 19.63 19.52
C LEU A 66 6.91 20.97 18.84
N THR A 67 7.88 21.68 18.26
CA THR A 67 7.64 22.98 17.61
C THR A 67 7.10 22.85 16.19
N TRP A 68 7.00 21.65 15.62
CA TRP A 68 6.50 21.43 14.27
C TRP A 68 5.04 20.97 14.26
N PHE A 69 4.30 21.40 13.24
CA PHE A 69 2.89 21.07 13.01
C PHE A 69 2.68 20.61 11.55
N TYR A 70 1.66 19.80 11.31
CA TYR A 70 1.32 19.19 10.02
C TYR A 70 -0.15 19.47 9.63
N CYS A 71 -0.40 20.07 8.45
CA CYS A 71 -1.76 20.19 7.88
C CYS A 71 -2.14 18.86 7.22
N ARG A 72 -3.09 18.09 7.81
CA ARG A 72 -3.63 16.84 7.20
C ARG A 72 -4.22 17.05 5.80
N ARG A 73 -4.67 18.27 5.50
CA ARG A 73 -5.34 18.61 4.24
C ARG A 73 -4.37 18.82 3.08
N CYS A 74 -3.27 19.54 3.28
CA CYS A 74 -2.32 19.88 2.20
C CYS A 74 -0.93 19.27 2.38
N GLY A 75 -0.66 18.67 3.54
CA GLY A 75 0.62 18.08 3.89
C GLY A 75 1.71 19.07 4.27
N SER A 76 1.39 20.36 4.44
CA SER A 76 2.36 21.39 4.80
C SER A 76 2.83 21.23 6.25
N PHE A 77 4.13 21.43 6.44
CA PHE A 77 4.74 21.50 7.77
C PHE A 77 4.98 22.94 8.16
N ILE A 78 4.71 23.24 9.43
CA ILE A 78 4.72 24.60 9.95
C ILE A 78 5.50 24.58 11.24
N ASN A 79 6.51 25.43 11.34
CA ASN A 79 7.15 25.67 12.62
C ASN A 79 6.29 26.64 13.44
N LEU A 80 6.08 26.36 14.72
CA LEU A 80 5.30 27.16 15.65
C LEU A 80 5.81 28.60 15.71
N GLY A 81 7.13 28.81 15.71
CA GLY A 81 7.72 30.15 15.70
C GLY A 81 7.44 30.93 14.41
N GLU A 82 7.31 30.25 13.28
CA GLU A 82 6.90 30.87 12.02
C GLU A 82 5.39 31.12 11.98
N ALA A 83 4.57 30.19 12.48
CA ALA A 83 3.13 30.37 12.59
C ALA A 83 2.76 31.57 13.46
N ILE A 84 3.44 31.73 14.61
CA ILE A 84 3.25 32.87 15.51
C ILE A 84 3.61 34.17 14.78
N ARG A 85 4.78 34.24 14.13
CA ARG A 85 5.22 35.43 13.38
C ARG A 85 4.31 35.77 12.19
N GLY A 86 3.72 34.75 11.56
CA GLY A 86 2.79 34.89 10.44
C GLY A 86 1.33 35.15 10.82
N GLY A 87 0.99 35.22 12.12
CA GLY A 87 -0.40 35.40 12.56
C GLY A 87 -1.31 34.19 12.29
N HIS A 88 -0.72 33.01 12.15
CA HIS A 88 -1.40 31.74 11.90
C HIS A 88 -1.69 30.97 13.20
N VAL A 89 -1.70 31.67 14.34
CA VAL A 89 -2.15 31.15 15.63
C VAL A 89 -3.36 31.96 16.05
N ARG A 90 -4.52 31.32 16.15
CA ARG A 90 -5.78 31.95 16.58
C ARG A 90 -6.40 31.10 17.67
N ASN A 91 -6.82 31.70 18.78
CA ASN A 91 -7.47 31.00 19.89
C ASN A 91 -6.69 29.76 20.40
N LYS A 92 -5.35 29.84 20.47
CA LYS A 92 -4.43 28.75 20.84
C LYS A 92 -4.37 27.57 19.85
N GLU A 93 -5.03 27.66 18.70
CA GLU A 93 -4.89 26.70 17.61
C GLU A 93 -3.95 27.25 16.55
N VAL A 94 -2.99 26.42 16.14
CA VAL A 94 -2.14 26.68 14.98
C VAL A 94 -2.97 26.33 13.74
N THR A 95 -2.99 27.23 12.78
CA THR A 95 -3.67 27.05 11.50
C THR A 95 -2.64 27.06 10.38
N CYS A 96 -2.95 26.37 9.29
CA CYS A 96 -2.01 26.28 8.20
C CYS A 96 -1.97 27.58 7.40
N PRO A 97 -0.78 28.15 7.13
CA PRO A 97 -0.65 29.32 6.28
C PRO A 97 -1.14 29.08 4.84
N ASP A 98 -1.05 27.84 4.37
CA ASP A 98 -1.42 27.46 3.00
C ASP A 98 -2.89 27.06 2.87
N CYS A 99 -3.42 26.32 3.85
CA CYS A 99 -4.72 25.63 3.76
C CYS A 99 -5.80 26.26 4.67
N GLY A 100 -5.40 27.07 5.66
CA GLY A 100 -6.28 27.69 6.66
C GLY A 100 -6.87 26.73 7.71
N GLU A 101 -6.72 25.42 7.52
CA GLU A 101 -7.20 24.40 8.47
C GLU A 101 -6.39 24.40 9.77
N PRO A 102 -7.00 23.96 10.89
CA PRO A 102 -6.26 23.53 12.06
C PRO A 102 -5.20 22.49 11.69
N VAL A 103 -4.04 22.60 12.30
CA VAL A 103 -2.93 21.67 12.08
C VAL A 103 -2.63 20.87 13.33
N ASP A 104 -2.19 19.63 13.14
CA ASP A 104 -1.83 18.75 14.24
C ASP A 104 -0.36 18.91 14.59
N GLN A 105 -0.01 18.63 15.84
CA GLN A 105 1.38 18.56 16.25
C GLN A 105 2.11 17.45 15.47
N ALA A 106 3.20 17.82 14.81
CA ALA A 106 4.03 16.88 14.08
C ALA A 106 4.99 16.20 15.07
N TYR A 107 4.81 14.90 15.28
CA TYR A 107 5.83 14.08 15.91
C TYR A 107 7.08 14.10 15.02
N VAL A 108 8.26 14.27 15.61
CA VAL A 108 9.50 14.58 14.88
C VAL A 108 10.12 13.36 14.21
N TYR A 109 9.38 12.82 13.24
CA TYR A 109 9.90 12.16 12.04
C TYR A 109 8.87 12.26 10.91
N ALA A 110 8.24 13.42 10.75
CA ALA A 110 7.53 13.71 9.51
C ALA A 110 8.20 14.89 8.81
N PRO A 111 9.28 14.67 8.02
CA PRO A 111 9.68 15.74 7.16
C PRO A 111 9.77 15.28 5.71
N PHE A 112 8.87 15.80 4.88
CA PHE A 112 8.77 15.45 3.47
C PHE A 112 9.98 15.98 2.66
N PRO A 113 10.86 15.13 2.09
CA PRO A 113 11.81 15.54 1.06
C PRO A 113 11.09 15.53 -0.30
N ARG A 114 10.91 16.70 -0.92
CA ARG A 114 10.24 16.84 -2.23
C ARG A 114 11.16 16.54 -3.42
N SER A 115 12.20 15.71 -3.27
CA SER A 115 13.03 15.30 -4.41
C SER A 115 13.16 13.77 -4.53
N ALA A 116 12.22 13.17 -5.23
CA ALA A 116 12.60 12.59 -6.52
C ALA A 116 12.06 13.56 -7.58
N SER A 117 12.88 14.07 -8.49
CA SER A 117 12.39 14.81 -9.67
C SER A 117 13.13 14.31 -10.90
N PRO A 118 12.50 14.25 -12.10
CA PRO A 118 11.61 15.30 -12.63
C PRO A 118 10.36 14.81 -13.41
N HIS A 119 9.14 15.08 -12.87
CA HIS A 119 7.87 15.37 -13.60
C HIS A 119 7.17 14.25 -14.44
N PRO A 120 5.86 14.39 -14.74
CA PRO A 120 4.75 14.70 -13.84
C PRO A 120 3.61 13.65 -13.98
N ALA A 121 2.86 13.37 -12.92
CA ALA A 121 1.49 12.89 -13.09
C ALA A 121 0.60 13.88 -12.35
N GLY A 122 -0.07 14.74 -13.11
CA GLY A 122 -1.10 15.62 -12.57
C GLY A 122 -2.13 14.78 -11.85
N VAL A 123 -2.14 14.84 -10.52
CA VAL A 123 -3.29 14.41 -9.76
C VAL A 123 -4.35 15.49 -9.95
N ILE A 124 -5.41 15.14 -10.67
CA ILE A 124 -6.61 15.96 -10.77
C ILE A 124 -7.27 15.92 -9.39
N VAL A 125 -7.00 16.91 -8.55
CA VAL A 125 -7.78 17.11 -7.32
C VAL A 125 -9.02 17.90 -7.71
N HIS A 126 -10.18 17.24 -7.68
CA HIS A 126 -11.45 17.96 -7.66
C HIS A 126 -11.49 18.79 -6.37
N ALA A 127 -11.61 20.12 -6.50
CA ALA A 127 -11.88 20.97 -5.35
C ALA A 127 -13.09 20.43 -4.57
N PHE A 128 -13.02 20.45 -3.23
CA PHE A 128 -14.21 20.24 -2.40
C PHE A 128 -15.34 21.13 -2.93
N ILE A 129 -16.54 20.58 -3.05
CA ILE A 129 -17.70 21.30 -3.60
C ILE A 129 -18.04 22.58 -2.83
N SER A 130 -17.71 22.64 -1.54
CA SER A 130 -17.79 23.87 -0.74
C SER A 130 -16.94 25.02 -1.30
N ASN A 131 -15.79 24.73 -1.91
CA ASN A 131 -14.94 25.71 -2.60
C ASN A 131 -15.29 25.87 -4.10
N SER A 132 -16.11 24.98 -4.65
CA SER A 132 -16.53 24.99 -6.07
C SER A 132 -17.55 26.10 -6.42
N ILE A 133 -18.19 26.67 -5.40
CA ILE A 133 -19.15 27.79 -5.51
C ILE A 133 -18.43 29.08 -5.97
N GLY A 134 -17.09 29.15 -5.83
CA GLY A 134 -16.25 30.27 -6.29
C GLY A 134 -15.55 30.05 -7.64
N SER A 135 -15.84 28.97 -8.37
CA SER A 135 -15.13 28.65 -9.61
C SER A 135 -15.42 29.66 -10.72
N TRP A 136 -14.46 30.52 -11.04
CA TRP A 136 -14.61 31.64 -11.96
C TRP A 136 -14.27 31.26 -13.41
N CYS A 137 -15.12 31.63 -14.37
CA CYS A 137 -14.80 31.56 -15.79
C CYS A 137 -14.03 32.81 -16.21
N ARG A 138 -12.75 32.66 -16.56
CA ARG A 138 -11.90 33.79 -16.96
C ARG A 138 -12.33 34.42 -18.29
N LEU A 139 -12.87 33.63 -19.22
CA LEU A 139 -13.30 34.09 -20.54
C LEU A 139 -14.56 34.96 -20.47
N LEU A 140 -15.54 34.54 -19.66
CA LEU A 140 -16.82 35.23 -19.51
C LEU A 140 -16.88 36.15 -18.30
N ARG A 141 -15.86 36.12 -17.43
CA ARG A 141 -15.82 36.87 -16.16
C ARG A 141 -17.09 36.68 -15.33
N ARG A 142 -17.52 35.41 -15.19
CA ARG A 142 -18.71 35.00 -14.42
C ARG A 142 -18.41 33.70 -13.68
N TYR A 143 -19.09 33.46 -12.57
CA TYR A 143 -19.00 32.19 -11.85
C TYR A 143 -19.57 31.03 -12.68
N LYS A 144 -18.85 29.92 -12.69
CA LYS A 144 -19.27 28.66 -13.30
C LYS A 144 -20.45 28.11 -12.51
N ARG A 145 -21.37 27.46 -13.22
CA ARG A 145 -22.51 26.79 -12.59
C ARG A 145 -22.05 25.42 -12.11
N VAL A 146 -22.63 24.91 -11.03
CA VAL A 146 -22.41 23.54 -10.58
C VAL A 146 -23.75 22.81 -10.63
N LYS A 147 -23.80 21.66 -11.29
CA LYS A 147 -25.01 20.83 -11.37
C LYS A 147 -24.67 19.38 -11.12
N ARG A 148 -25.57 18.66 -10.43
CA ARG A 148 -25.58 17.19 -10.36
C ARG A 148 -26.18 16.63 -11.64
N THR A 149 -25.54 15.64 -12.23
CA THR A 149 -26.07 14.94 -13.41
C THR A 149 -26.83 13.66 -13.05
N ASP A 150 -26.71 13.18 -11.81
CA ASP A 150 -27.40 11.98 -11.31
C ASP A 150 -27.99 12.24 -9.91
N LYS A 151 -29.27 11.89 -9.73
CA LYS A 151 -29.99 12.06 -8.46
C LYS A 151 -29.63 10.98 -7.43
N MET A 152 -29.31 9.76 -7.86
CA MET A 152 -28.96 8.63 -6.99
C MET A 152 -27.51 8.73 -6.50
N ARG A 153 -26.65 9.47 -7.22
CA ARG A 153 -25.24 9.71 -6.87
C ARG A 153 -24.94 11.21 -6.82
N PRO A 154 -25.52 11.95 -5.85
CA PRO A 154 -25.57 13.41 -5.89
C PRO A 154 -24.20 14.09 -5.74
N LEU A 155 -23.22 13.45 -5.08
CA LEU A 155 -21.88 14.01 -4.88
C LEU A 155 -20.92 13.63 -6.03
N ALA A 156 -20.92 12.36 -6.44
CA ALA A 156 -20.05 11.85 -7.50
C ALA A 156 -20.40 12.38 -8.90
N SER A 157 -21.65 12.83 -9.09
CA SER A 157 -22.17 13.35 -10.37
C SER A 157 -22.07 14.87 -10.53
N LEU A 158 -21.42 15.58 -9.62
CA LEU A 158 -21.27 17.03 -9.72
C LEU A 158 -20.28 17.41 -10.81
N ARG A 159 -20.67 18.36 -11.66
CA ARG A 159 -19.86 18.88 -12.78
C ARG A 159 -19.97 20.40 -12.86
N TYR A 160 -18.92 21.02 -13.40
CA TYR A 160 -18.95 22.44 -13.76
C TYR A 160 -19.64 22.64 -15.10
N PHE A 161 -20.56 23.59 -15.12
CA PHE A 161 -21.28 24.03 -16.30
C PHE A 161 -20.87 25.45 -16.64
N CYS A 162 -20.78 25.73 -17.95
CA CYS A 162 -20.51 27.07 -18.43
C CYS A 162 -21.63 28.03 -17.98
N PRO A 163 -21.31 29.25 -17.52
CA PRO A 163 -22.34 30.24 -17.17
C PRO A 163 -23.18 30.65 -18.38
N ASP A 164 -22.58 30.70 -19.57
CA ASP A 164 -23.27 30.92 -20.84
C ASP A 164 -22.55 30.15 -21.97
N PRO A 165 -23.01 28.94 -22.33
CA PRO A 165 -22.41 28.13 -23.39
C PRO A 165 -22.38 28.81 -24.76
N ARG A 166 -23.42 29.58 -25.12
CA ARG A 166 -23.51 30.22 -26.44
C ARG A 166 -22.49 31.36 -26.57
N GLU A 167 -22.40 32.20 -25.55
CA GLU A 167 -21.42 33.29 -25.49
C GLU A 167 -19.98 32.74 -25.44
N ALA A 168 -19.75 31.66 -24.68
CA ALA A 168 -18.44 31.00 -24.61
C ALA A 168 -18.02 30.40 -25.97
N GLN A 169 -18.96 29.82 -26.72
CA GLN A 169 -18.67 29.23 -28.03
C GLN A 169 -18.33 30.31 -29.07
N GLN A 170 -19.06 31.42 -29.09
CA GLN A 170 -18.77 32.58 -29.95
C GLN A 170 -17.40 33.19 -29.67
N ARG A 171 -16.97 33.18 -28.40
CA ARG A 171 -15.62 33.64 -27.97
C ARG A 171 -14.55 32.55 -28.09
N GLY A 172 -14.84 31.41 -28.72
CA GLY A 172 -13.87 30.35 -28.99
C GLY A 172 -13.39 29.60 -27.76
N CYS A 173 -14.25 29.35 -26.76
CA CYS A 173 -13.87 28.63 -25.54
C CYS A 173 -13.45 27.18 -25.81
N LYS A 174 -12.15 26.90 -25.74
CA LYS A 174 -11.58 25.55 -25.91
C LYS A 174 -11.91 24.55 -24.77
N TYR A 175 -12.55 25.03 -23.70
CA TYR A 175 -12.86 24.24 -22.51
C TYR A 175 -14.35 23.90 -22.40
N LEU A 176 -15.13 24.16 -23.45
CA LEU A 176 -16.56 23.90 -23.48
C LEU A 176 -16.83 22.57 -24.19
N GLN A 177 -17.47 21.63 -23.49
CA GLN A 177 -17.95 20.36 -24.06
C GLN A 177 -19.47 20.29 -23.88
N GLY A 178 -20.21 20.63 -24.94
CA GLY A 178 -21.63 20.89 -24.84
C GLY A 178 -21.90 22.06 -23.89
N ASN A 179 -22.49 21.78 -22.72
CA ASN A 179 -22.72 22.77 -21.66
C ASN A 179 -21.73 22.67 -20.48
N ILE A 180 -20.85 21.66 -20.48
CA ILE A 180 -19.91 21.35 -19.41
C ILE A 180 -18.60 22.12 -19.63
N CYS A 181 -18.03 22.66 -18.55
CA CYS A 181 -16.77 23.40 -18.56
C CYS A 181 -15.64 22.55 -17.98
N THR A 182 -14.57 22.32 -18.76
CA THR A 182 -13.39 21.52 -18.38
C THR A 182 -12.23 22.35 -17.81
N ASP A 183 -12.36 23.68 -17.84
CA ASP A 183 -11.38 24.61 -17.26
C ASP A 183 -11.48 24.59 -15.73
N GLY A 184 -10.42 24.21 -15.02
CA GLY A 184 -10.46 24.10 -13.56
C GLY A 184 -9.33 23.30 -12.91
N ILE A 185 -8.11 23.36 -13.46
CA ILE A 185 -6.94 22.64 -12.90
C ILE A 185 -6.01 23.66 -12.21
N VAL A 186 -5.64 23.38 -10.95
CA VAL A 186 -4.64 24.14 -10.20
C VAL A 186 -3.27 23.47 -10.35
N VAL A 187 -2.25 24.24 -10.75
CA VAL A 187 -0.84 23.82 -10.79
C VAL A 187 -0.08 24.62 -9.72
N MET A 188 0.71 23.94 -8.88
CA MET A 188 1.48 24.58 -7.80
C MET A 188 2.95 24.80 -8.18
N ARG A 189 3.54 25.94 -7.77
CA ARG A 189 4.98 26.25 -7.89
C ARG A 189 5.75 25.74 -6.67
N GLY A 190 6.92 25.13 -6.90
CA GLY A 190 7.80 24.61 -5.84
C GLY A 190 8.68 25.68 -5.18
N ARG A 191 9.04 25.45 -3.91
CA ARG A 191 10.11 26.15 -3.17
C ARG A 191 11.02 25.11 -2.48
N GLY A 192 12.26 25.53 -2.23
CA GLY A 192 13.49 24.73 -2.02
C GLY A 192 13.63 23.90 -0.73
N PRO A 193 14.86 23.48 -0.38
CA PRO A 193 15.13 22.33 0.50
C PRO A 193 15.05 22.67 2.00
N LEU A 194 14.44 21.78 2.78
CA LEU A 194 14.40 21.80 4.26
C LEU A 194 15.26 20.66 4.84
N ARG A 195 15.80 20.84 6.06
CA ARG A 195 16.63 19.87 6.81
C ARG A 195 15.84 19.24 7.99
N PHE A 196 16.27 18.08 8.47
CA PHE A 196 15.53 17.20 9.39
C PHE A 196 16.25 16.99 10.75
N ALA A 197 15.51 16.67 11.81
CA ALA A 197 16.01 16.22 13.12
C ALA A 197 15.26 14.95 13.59
N PRO A 198 15.92 14.00 14.30
CA PRO A 198 15.34 12.69 14.63
C PRO A 198 14.58 12.62 15.98
N THR A 199 13.44 11.91 16.01
CA THR A 199 12.75 11.36 17.21
C THR A 199 12.82 9.83 17.20
N ALA A 200 12.51 9.19 18.33
CA ALA A 200 12.50 7.73 18.44
C ALA A 200 11.40 7.10 17.57
N LEU A 201 11.76 6.01 16.86
CA LEU A 201 10.84 5.27 15.99
C LEU A 201 9.76 4.57 16.84
N THR A 202 8.48 4.79 16.52
CA THR A 202 7.34 4.10 17.13
C THR A 202 6.50 3.38 16.07
N ASP A 203 5.80 2.30 16.45
CA ASP A 203 5.04 1.43 15.54
C ASP A 203 3.95 2.16 14.72
N ASP A 204 3.48 3.30 15.20
CA ASP A 204 2.46 4.11 14.51
C ASP A 204 3.07 4.97 13.39
N ILE A 205 4.29 5.46 13.56
CA ILE A 205 4.98 6.32 12.59
C ILE A 205 5.81 5.52 11.58
N THR A 206 6.14 4.27 11.90
CA THR A 206 6.88 3.37 11.03
C THR A 206 6.00 2.26 10.48
N LYS A 207 6.11 1.95 9.18
CA LYS A 207 5.54 0.72 8.59
C LYS A 207 6.63 -0.04 7.83
N PRO A 208 6.98 -1.27 8.22
CA PRO A 208 7.99 -2.03 7.51
C PRO A 208 7.47 -2.40 6.12
N LEU A 209 8.31 -2.23 5.10
CA LEU A 209 8.06 -2.81 3.78
C LEU A 209 8.87 -4.09 3.69
N SER A 210 8.17 -5.22 3.66
CA SER A 210 8.79 -6.54 3.68
C SER A 210 8.42 -7.35 2.43
N VAL A 211 9.29 -8.27 2.05
CA VAL A 211 9.04 -9.28 1.03
C VAL A 211 9.28 -10.64 1.66
N ALA A 212 8.37 -11.58 1.40
CA ALA A 212 8.49 -12.95 1.83
C ALA A 212 8.63 -13.87 0.60
N VAL A 213 9.62 -14.75 0.62
CA VAL A 213 9.80 -15.80 -0.37
C VAL A 213 9.89 -17.15 0.31
N TYR A 214 9.53 -18.22 -0.39
CA TYR A 214 9.45 -19.53 0.22
C TYR A 214 9.95 -20.67 -0.67
N GLU A 215 10.23 -21.77 0.00
CA GLU A 215 10.61 -23.07 -0.56
C GLU A 215 9.84 -24.15 0.22
N VAL A 216 9.08 -24.98 -0.50
CA VAL A 216 8.42 -26.15 0.07
C VAL A 216 9.48 -27.23 0.28
N VAL A 217 9.65 -27.69 1.53
CA VAL A 217 10.68 -28.67 1.91
C VAL A 217 10.05 -30.04 2.19
N GLY A 218 8.83 -30.06 2.73
CA GLY A 218 8.08 -31.28 3.02
C GLY A 218 7.04 -31.63 1.95
N ASP A 219 6.29 -32.70 2.22
CA ASP A 219 5.25 -33.18 1.32
C ASP A 219 4.07 -32.20 1.22
N LYS A 220 3.55 -32.05 0.00
CA LYS A 220 2.27 -31.38 -0.28
C LYS A 220 1.14 -32.39 -0.09
N LYS A 221 0.26 -32.15 0.89
CA LYS A 221 -0.96 -32.95 1.09
C LYS A 221 -2.14 -32.24 0.44
N PRO A 222 -2.75 -32.81 -0.61
CA PRO A 222 -3.85 -32.15 -1.32
C PRO A 222 -5.07 -31.97 -0.41
N VAL A 223 -5.65 -30.79 -0.49
CA VAL A 223 -6.89 -30.41 0.18
C VAL A 223 -8.02 -30.54 -0.82
N LYS A 224 -9.02 -31.36 -0.50
CA LYS A 224 -10.18 -31.55 -1.38
C LYS A 224 -11.08 -30.32 -1.33
N PHE A 225 -11.41 -29.77 -2.48
CA PHE A 225 -12.40 -28.71 -2.64
C PHE A 225 -13.24 -28.94 -3.90
N SER A 226 -14.40 -28.29 -3.99
CA SER A 226 -15.20 -28.30 -5.22
C SER A 226 -14.63 -27.24 -6.19
N PRO A 227 -14.27 -27.59 -7.44
CA PRO A 227 -13.85 -26.61 -8.44
C PRO A 227 -14.91 -25.53 -8.74
N GLU A 228 -16.19 -25.85 -8.52
CA GLU A 228 -17.30 -24.90 -8.65
C GLU A 228 -17.29 -23.85 -7.54
N LEU A 229 -16.75 -24.19 -6.36
CA LEU A 229 -16.65 -23.28 -5.21
C LEU A 229 -15.56 -22.24 -5.44
N LEU A 230 -14.42 -22.63 -6.00
CA LEU A 230 -13.31 -21.74 -6.29
C LEU A 230 -12.84 -21.94 -7.74
N PRO A 231 -13.58 -21.38 -8.71
CA PRO A 231 -13.13 -21.40 -10.10
C PRO A 231 -11.77 -20.69 -10.23
N GLY A 232 -10.99 -21.13 -11.21
CA GLY A 232 -9.62 -20.66 -11.46
C GLY A 232 -8.54 -21.19 -10.51
N ILE A 233 -8.88 -21.95 -9.46
CA ILE A 233 -7.90 -22.65 -8.61
C ILE A 233 -7.63 -24.05 -9.18
N GLU A 234 -6.36 -24.40 -9.35
CA GLU A 234 -5.89 -25.71 -9.81
C GLU A 234 -5.80 -26.69 -8.65
N GLU A 235 -5.10 -26.27 -7.60
CA GLU A 235 -4.77 -27.11 -6.46
C GLU A 235 -4.69 -26.29 -5.18
N ILE A 236 -5.15 -26.88 -4.08
CA ILE A 236 -4.88 -26.38 -2.72
C ILE A 236 -4.18 -27.51 -1.97
N SER A 237 -3.04 -27.21 -1.36
CA SER A 237 -2.21 -28.21 -0.70
C SER A 237 -1.73 -27.71 0.67
N LEU A 238 -1.94 -28.54 1.70
CA LEU A 238 -1.38 -28.34 3.03
C LEU A 238 0.09 -28.81 3.02
N VAL A 239 0.98 -27.95 3.48
CA VAL A 239 2.41 -28.23 3.60
C VAL A 239 2.80 -28.12 5.06
N LYS A 240 3.32 -29.21 5.64
CA LYS A 240 3.76 -29.22 7.05
C LYS A 240 5.14 -28.60 7.28
N SER A 241 5.95 -28.52 6.23
CA SER A 241 7.30 -27.97 6.30
C SER A 241 7.59 -27.10 5.09
N VAL A 242 7.43 -25.80 5.26
CA VAL A 242 7.79 -24.76 4.30
C VAL A 242 8.82 -23.84 4.94
N ARG A 243 9.89 -23.55 4.19
CA ARG A 243 10.92 -22.61 4.60
C ARG A 243 10.58 -21.24 4.02
N VAL A 244 10.38 -20.25 4.88
CA VAL A 244 10.01 -18.88 4.50
C VAL A 244 11.10 -17.92 4.92
N LEU A 245 11.64 -17.16 3.97
CA LEU A 245 12.53 -16.03 4.22
C LEU A 245 11.73 -14.73 4.09
N GLN A 246 11.49 -14.07 5.21
CA GLN A 246 10.94 -12.72 5.27
C GLN A 246 12.09 -11.72 5.37
N VAL A 247 12.11 -10.72 4.49
CA VAL A 247 13.16 -9.69 4.44
C VAL A 247 12.49 -8.33 4.50
N THR A 248 12.84 -7.53 5.51
CA THR A 248 12.43 -6.13 5.59
C THR A 248 13.39 -5.28 4.77
N LEU A 249 12.88 -4.68 3.71
CA LEU A 249 13.67 -3.93 2.73
C LEU A 249 13.95 -2.50 3.20
N CYS A 250 12.96 -1.89 3.84
CA CYS A 250 13.04 -0.55 4.41
C CYS A 250 11.89 -0.32 5.39
N VAL A 251 11.94 0.81 6.09
CA VAL A 251 10.84 1.29 6.91
C VAL A 251 10.24 2.54 6.28
N LEU A 252 8.92 2.56 6.15
CA LEU A 252 8.15 3.72 5.74
C LEU A 252 7.91 4.61 6.96
N VAL A 253 8.57 5.76 7.00
CA VAL A 253 8.47 6.72 8.09
C VAL A 253 7.54 7.86 7.70
N GLY A 254 6.55 8.15 8.53
CA GLY A 254 5.69 9.31 8.39
C GLY A 254 4.59 9.34 9.43
N TYR A 255 3.87 10.47 9.49
CA TYR A 255 2.78 10.63 10.46
C TYR A 255 1.75 9.48 10.35
N PRO A 256 1.11 9.02 11.44
CA PRO A 256 0.26 7.82 11.39
C PRO A 256 -0.89 7.93 10.37
N SER A 257 -1.49 9.11 10.22
CA SER A 257 -2.55 9.36 9.23
C SER A 257 -2.04 9.68 7.81
N CYS A 258 -0.71 9.75 7.61
CA CYS A 258 -0.12 10.00 6.31
C CYS A 258 -0.28 8.77 5.41
N PRO A 259 -0.81 8.92 4.17
CA PRO A 259 -0.92 7.79 3.25
C PRO A 259 0.46 7.22 2.94
N ASN A 260 0.53 5.89 2.78
CA ASN A 260 1.78 5.17 2.57
C ASN A 260 2.60 5.67 1.36
N SER A 261 1.98 6.29 0.36
CA SER A 261 2.65 6.90 -0.80
C SER A 261 3.49 8.13 -0.46
N PHE A 262 3.17 8.82 0.64
CA PHE A 262 3.83 10.04 1.09
C PHE A 262 4.84 9.80 2.23
N ARG A 263 4.91 8.57 2.76
CA ARG A 263 5.91 8.17 3.75
C ARG A 263 7.30 8.06 3.11
N ILE A 264 8.32 8.42 3.87
CA ILE A 264 9.73 8.38 3.48
C ILE A 264 10.24 6.95 3.63
N HIS A 265 11.07 6.51 2.71
CA HIS A 265 11.71 5.19 2.79
C HIS A 265 13.03 5.34 3.51
N HIS A 266 13.12 4.81 4.71
CA HIS A 266 14.34 4.75 5.48
C HIS A 266 14.99 3.38 5.29
N LEU A 267 16.17 3.38 4.66
CA LEU A 267 17.01 2.19 4.54
C LEU A 267 17.89 2.07 5.78
N PHE A 268 18.11 0.85 6.24
CA PHE A 268 19.11 0.57 7.27
C PHE A 268 20.47 0.54 6.58
N ILE A 269 21.33 1.51 6.87
CA ILE A 269 22.66 1.62 6.28
C ILE A 269 23.68 1.74 7.41
N GLU A 270 24.64 0.82 7.43
CA GLU A 270 25.76 0.81 8.37
C GLU A 270 27.06 0.79 7.54
N ASP A 271 27.95 1.76 7.76
CA ASP A 271 29.23 1.89 7.05
C ASP A 271 29.16 1.75 5.51
N GLY A 272 28.07 2.23 4.90
CA GLY A 272 27.83 2.16 3.45
C GLY A 272 27.27 0.83 2.93
N THR A 273 27.04 -0.13 3.83
CA THR A 273 26.38 -1.41 3.58
C THR A 273 24.90 -1.30 3.93
N ILE A 274 24.03 -1.76 3.02
CA ILE A 274 22.59 -1.83 3.29
C ILE A 274 22.32 -3.07 4.15
N ILE A 275 21.75 -2.88 5.33
CA ILE A 275 21.34 -3.95 6.22
C ILE A 275 19.89 -4.33 5.92
N LEU A 276 19.61 -5.61 5.75
CA LEU A 276 18.28 -6.16 5.53
C LEU A 276 17.89 -7.08 6.70
N PRO A 277 17.22 -6.53 7.75
CA PRO A 277 16.70 -7.34 8.83
C PRO A 277 15.74 -8.39 8.28
N SER A 278 15.94 -9.64 8.68
CA SER A 278 15.26 -10.78 8.07
C SER A 278 14.92 -11.86 9.09
N ARG A 279 13.90 -12.66 8.78
CA ARG A 279 13.52 -13.86 9.54
C ARG A 279 13.54 -15.05 8.59
N LEU A 280 14.14 -16.15 9.03
CA LEU A 280 14.03 -17.44 8.35
C LEU A 280 13.20 -18.36 9.24
N LEU A 281 12.04 -18.74 8.73
CA LEU A 281 11.08 -19.58 9.41
C LEU A 281 11.00 -20.94 8.73
N THR A 282 10.84 -22.00 9.50
CA THR A 282 10.34 -23.29 9.01
C THR A 282 9.01 -23.54 9.69
N THR A 283 7.93 -23.62 8.90
CA THR A 283 6.56 -23.57 9.41
C THR A 283 5.62 -24.42 8.55
N SER A 284 4.33 -24.44 8.89
CA SER A 284 3.25 -25.01 8.10
C SER A 284 2.47 -23.94 7.33
N GLY A 285 1.88 -24.31 6.19
CA GLY A 285 1.08 -23.40 5.39
C GLY A 285 0.21 -24.09 4.35
N LEU A 286 -0.61 -23.29 3.70
CA LEU A 286 -1.51 -23.65 2.62
C LEU A 286 -0.95 -23.05 1.32
N VAL A 287 -0.59 -23.91 0.38
CA VAL A 287 -0.21 -23.51 -0.97
C VAL A 287 -1.45 -23.56 -1.84
N ILE A 288 -1.74 -22.45 -2.50
CA ILE A 288 -2.89 -22.28 -3.39
C ILE A 288 -2.32 -22.01 -4.78
N LYS A 289 -2.56 -22.92 -5.72
CA LYS A 289 -2.06 -22.83 -7.08
C LYS A 289 -3.20 -22.41 -8.02
N VAL A 290 -2.97 -21.34 -8.76
CA VAL A 290 -3.90 -20.82 -9.77
C VAL A 290 -3.69 -21.59 -11.08
N LYS A 291 -4.77 -21.86 -11.81
CA LYS A 291 -4.69 -22.57 -13.09
C LYS A 291 -3.87 -21.79 -14.12
N PRO A 292 -3.04 -22.45 -14.95
CA PRO A 292 -2.21 -21.78 -15.95
C PRO A 292 -3.01 -20.87 -16.91
N GLU A 293 -4.19 -21.30 -17.34
CA GLU A 293 -5.04 -20.51 -18.24
C GLU A 293 -5.49 -19.17 -17.63
N ILE A 294 -5.59 -19.11 -16.30
CA ILE A 294 -5.93 -17.88 -15.60
C ILE A 294 -4.71 -16.95 -15.50
N MET A 295 -3.53 -17.52 -15.29
CA MET A 295 -2.26 -16.79 -15.28
C MET A 295 -1.96 -16.20 -16.67
N GLU A 296 -2.28 -16.91 -17.74
CA GLU A 296 -2.19 -16.39 -19.12
C GLU A 296 -3.21 -15.25 -19.34
N LYS A 297 -4.48 -15.47 -18.97
CA LYS A 297 -5.57 -14.48 -19.09
C LYS A 297 -5.24 -13.15 -18.41
N ILE A 298 -4.64 -13.18 -17.20
CA ILE A 298 -4.27 -11.96 -16.47
C ILE A 298 -3.03 -11.27 -17.03
N GLU A 299 -2.13 -11.99 -17.70
CA GLU A 299 -0.99 -11.39 -18.41
C GLU A 299 -1.43 -10.64 -19.67
N GLU A 300 -2.48 -11.12 -20.34
CA GLU A 300 -3.04 -10.47 -21.54
C GLU A 300 -3.88 -9.22 -21.24
N LEU A 301 -4.26 -8.99 -19.99
CA LEU A 301 -5.14 -7.88 -19.63
C LEU A 301 -4.45 -6.52 -19.83
N PRO A 302 -5.08 -5.57 -20.55
CA PRO A 302 -4.50 -4.26 -20.79
C PRO A 302 -4.57 -3.39 -19.54
N GLY A 303 -3.42 -3.08 -18.94
CA GLY A 303 -3.32 -2.06 -17.91
C GLY A 303 -2.16 -2.26 -16.93
N GLN A 304 -1.43 -1.18 -16.62
CA GLN A 304 -0.27 -1.22 -15.70
C GLN A 304 -0.60 -1.58 -14.23
N ARG A 305 -1.87 -1.82 -13.88
CA ARG A 305 -2.33 -2.05 -12.49
C ARG A 305 -3.02 -3.40 -12.27
N ARG A 306 -3.24 -4.20 -13.31
CA ARG A 306 -3.90 -5.50 -13.25
C ARG A 306 -2.97 -6.50 -13.93
N GLY A 307 -2.35 -7.37 -13.17
CA GLY A 307 -1.40 -8.36 -13.65
C GLY A 307 -1.26 -9.51 -12.66
N PRO A 308 -0.37 -10.49 -12.94
CA PRO A 308 -0.19 -11.69 -12.12
C PRO A 308 0.05 -11.39 -10.64
N MET A 309 0.91 -10.41 -10.33
CA MET A 309 1.21 -10.02 -8.95
C MET A 309 -0.06 -9.54 -8.23
N GLU A 310 -0.82 -8.65 -8.85
CA GLU A 310 -2.04 -8.10 -8.26
C GLU A 310 -3.13 -9.16 -8.07
N LEU A 311 -3.24 -10.11 -9.00
CA LEU A 311 -4.15 -11.24 -8.86
C LEU A 311 -3.76 -12.14 -7.68
N LEU A 312 -2.51 -12.60 -7.63
CA LEU A 312 -2.04 -13.49 -6.56
C LEU A 312 -2.06 -12.80 -5.19
N HIS A 313 -1.74 -11.50 -5.13
CA HIS A 313 -1.83 -10.73 -3.90
C HIS A 313 -3.29 -10.49 -3.47
N THR A 314 -4.20 -10.24 -4.41
CA THR A 314 -5.63 -10.16 -4.07
C THR A 314 -6.16 -11.52 -3.60
N LEU A 315 -5.74 -12.61 -4.26
CA LEU A 315 -6.07 -13.97 -3.88
C LEU A 315 -5.54 -14.31 -2.48
N SER A 316 -4.30 -13.96 -2.16
CA SER A 316 -3.72 -14.20 -0.83
C SER A 316 -4.55 -13.52 0.26
N HIS A 317 -4.97 -12.29 0.00
CA HIS A 317 -5.82 -11.51 0.90
C HIS A 317 -7.23 -12.07 1.09
N ALA A 318 -7.80 -12.73 0.08
CA ALA A 318 -9.09 -13.40 0.22
C ALA A 318 -9.07 -14.49 1.29
N PHE A 319 -7.93 -15.17 1.45
CA PHE A 319 -7.73 -16.17 2.51
C PHE A 319 -7.22 -15.53 3.80
N LEU A 320 -6.19 -14.69 3.71
CA LEU A 320 -5.49 -14.12 4.85
C LEU A 320 -6.40 -13.26 5.74
N SER A 321 -7.39 -12.56 5.17
CA SER A 321 -8.34 -11.75 5.94
C SER A 321 -9.37 -12.60 6.73
N ARG A 322 -9.50 -13.89 6.42
CA ARG A 322 -10.53 -14.79 6.99
C ARG A 322 -9.97 -15.78 7.99
N ILE A 323 -8.74 -16.24 7.77
CA ILE A 323 -8.08 -17.20 8.65
C ILE A 323 -8.06 -16.77 10.12
N PRO A 324 -7.76 -15.51 10.49
CA PRO A 324 -7.78 -15.09 11.90
C PRO A 324 -9.15 -15.30 12.57
N ILE A 325 -10.23 -14.96 11.84
CA ILE A 325 -11.61 -15.10 12.34
C ILE A 325 -11.97 -16.57 12.57
N LEU A 326 -11.58 -17.44 11.64
CA LEU A 326 -11.93 -18.87 11.68
C LEU A 326 -11.04 -19.68 12.62
N SER A 327 -9.78 -19.27 12.81
CA SER A 327 -8.83 -19.94 13.71
C SER A 327 -8.90 -19.41 15.14
N GLY A 328 -9.44 -18.21 15.36
CA GLY A 328 -9.44 -17.53 16.65
C GLY A 328 -8.07 -16.96 17.05
N LEU A 329 -7.12 -16.88 16.11
CA LEU A 329 -5.77 -16.35 16.32
C LEU A 329 -5.65 -14.93 15.76
N GLU A 330 -4.64 -14.17 16.20
CA GLU A 330 -4.42 -12.80 15.73
C GLU A 330 -3.93 -12.77 14.28
N SER A 331 -4.22 -11.69 13.55
CA SER A 331 -3.77 -11.53 12.15
C SER A 331 -2.24 -11.63 12.01
N ALA A 332 -1.49 -11.15 13.00
CA ALA A 332 -0.02 -11.18 13.03
C ALA A 332 0.56 -12.61 13.07
N GLU A 333 -0.24 -13.59 13.47
CA GLU A 333 0.13 -15.00 13.53
C GLU A 333 0.09 -15.68 12.15
N PHE A 334 -0.30 -14.97 11.10
CA PHE A 334 -0.33 -15.47 9.73
C PHE A 334 0.46 -14.56 8.80
N GLY A 335 1.07 -15.17 7.79
CA GLY A 335 1.78 -14.44 6.74
C GLY A 335 1.44 -14.97 5.36
N GLU A 336 1.83 -14.20 4.36
CA GLU A 336 1.70 -14.56 2.96
C GLU A 336 3.04 -14.46 2.23
N ALA A 337 3.19 -15.26 1.18
CA ALA A 337 4.28 -15.17 0.22
C ALA A 337 3.77 -15.55 -1.18
N LEU A 338 4.21 -14.81 -2.19
CA LEU A 338 3.75 -14.99 -3.58
C LEU A 338 4.86 -15.65 -4.39
N ASP A 339 4.49 -16.59 -5.25
CA ASP A 339 5.35 -17.16 -6.27
C ASP A 339 4.69 -16.97 -7.64
N ILE A 340 4.98 -15.82 -8.25
CA ILE A 340 4.33 -15.39 -9.49
C ILE A 340 4.72 -16.28 -10.68
N GLU A 341 5.92 -16.88 -10.66
CA GLU A 341 6.40 -17.74 -11.76
C GLU A 341 5.63 -19.05 -11.83
N SER A 342 5.23 -19.57 -10.68
CA SER A 342 4.46 -20.82 -10.57
C SER A 342 2.95 -20.59 -10.43
N GLY A 343 2.50 -19.34 -10.29
CA GLY A 343 1.09 -19.03 -10.03
C GLY A 343 0.64 -19.49 -8.63
N GLU A 344 1.56 -19.56 -7.66
CA GLU A 344 1.29 -20.07 -6.33
C GLU A 344 1.25 -18.94 -5.28
N VAL A 345 0.32 -19.06 -4.34
CA VAL A 345 0.25 -18.28 -3.11
C VAL A 345 0.49 -19.21 -1.94
N LEU A 346 1.37 -18.82 -1.03
CA LEU A 346 1.52 -19.47 0.27
C LEU A 346 0.88 -18.60 1.36
N ILE A 347 -0.03 -19.19 2.13
CA ILE A 347 -0.48 -18.64 3.42
C ILE A 347 0.08 -19.52 4.53
N TYR A 348 0.79 -18.96 5.51
CA TYR A 348 1.52 -19.75 6.51
C TYR A 348 1.36 -19.21 7.93
N ASP A 349 1.61 -20.08 8.90
CA ASP A 349 1.72 -19.69 10.30
C ASP A 349 3.02 -18.89 10.50
N ASN A 350 2.93 -17.65 10.99
CA ASN A 350 4.05 -16.69 11.10
C ASN A 350 4.96 -16.93 12.33
N ALA A 351 5.06 -18.18 12.77
CA ALA A 351 5.92 -18.62 13.87
C ALA A 351 6.82 -19.79 13.45
N GLN A 352 7.97 -19.89 14.10
CA GLN A 352 8.87 -21.03 13.91
C GLN A 352 8.18 -22.32 14.42
N GLY A 353 8.18 -23.35 13.58
CA GLY A 353 7.52 -24.64 13.85
C GLY A 353 6.04 -24.70 13.50
N GLY A 354 5.41 -23.56 13.20
CA GLY A 354 3.96 -23.46 13.05
C GLY A 354 3.24 -23.43 14.40
N ILE A 355 2.11 -22.73 14.45
CA ILE A 355 1.24 -22.64 15.64
C ILE A 355 0.00 -23.54 15.51
N GLY A 356 -0.18 -24.16 14.34
CA GLY A 356 -1.31 -25.03 14.03
C GLY A 356 -2.55 -24.28 13.56
N GLY A 357 -2.44 -22.99 13.22
CA GLY A 357 -3.57 -22.18 12.77
C GLY A 357 -4.08 -22.65 11.41
N VAL A 358 -3.18 -22.73 10.43
CA VAL A 358 -3.51 -23.27 9.10
C VAL A 358 -3.85 -24.77 9.15
N GLU A 359 -3.08 -25.58 9.89
CA GLU A 359 -3.33 -27.02 10.00
C GLU A 359 -4.69 -27.31 10.65
N GLY A 360 -5.07 -26.55 11.68
CA GLY A 360 -6.36 -26.65 12.34
C GLY A 360 -7.53 -26.40 11.39
N LEU A 361 -7.43 -25.42 10.50
CA LEU A 361 -8.47 -25.12 9.50
C LEU A 361 -8.62 -26.23 8.44
N VAL A 362 -7.57 -27.00 8.19
CA VAL A 362 -7.58 -28.13 7.24
C VAL A 362 -7.93 -29.47 7.93
N SER A 363 -7.97 -29.51 9.26
CA SER A 363 -8.13 -30.74 10.04
C SER A 363 -9.50 -31.40 9.88
N SER A 364 -10.54 -30.61 9.63
CA SER A 364 -11.92 -31.07 9.41
C SER A 364 -12.46 -30.59 8.07
N ARG A 365 -13.44 -31.32 7.51
CA ARG A 365 -14.08 -30.97 6.24
C ARG A 365 -14.91 -29.69 6.37
N GLU A 366 -15.53 -29.51 7.54
CA GLU A 366 -16.35 -28.36 7.87
C GLU A 366 -15.51 -27.10 7.93
N SER A 367 -14.39 -27.11 8.67
CA SER A 367 -13.50 -25.95 8.82
C SER A 367 -12.91 -25.49 7.50
N ILE A 368 -12.44 -26.43 6.66
CA ILE A 368 -11.87 -26.05 5.36
C ILE A 368 -12.95 -25.51 4.42
N ASN A 369 -14.13 -26.13 4.38
CA ASN A 369 -15.23 -25.61 3.56
C ASN A 369 -15.66 -24.22 4.00
N SER A 370 -15.69 -23.94 5.31
CA SER A 370 -15.94 -22.59 5.83
C SER A 370 -14.88 -21.60 5.34
N LEU A 371 -13.59 -21.94 5.42
CA LEU A 371 -12.52 -21.07 4.91
C LEU A 371 -12.68 -20.79 3.41
N LEU A 372 -12.94 -21.82 2.61
CA LEU A 372 -13.07 -21.67 1.15
C LEU A 372 -14.29 -20.83 0.78
N MET A 373 -15.40 -21.00 1.51
CA MET A 373 -16.60 -20.18 1.31
C MET A 373 -16.37 -18.73 1.69
N GLU A 374 -15.76 -18.46 2.85
CA GLU A 374 -15.42 -17.11 3.31
C GLU A 374 -14.39 -16.41 2.41
N ALA A 375 -13.46 -17.18 1.83
CA ALA A 375 -12.55 -16.67 0.83
C ALA A 375 -13.31 -16.28 -0.45
N ARG A 376 -14.21 -17.14 -0.95
CA ARG A 376 -15.04 -16.84 -2.12
C ARG A 376 -15.86 -15.57 -1.92
N THR A 377 -16.59 -15.47 -0.80
CA THR A 377 -17.46 -14.31 -0.49
C THR A 377 -16.69 -13.04 -0.19
N SER A 378 -15.35 -13.07 -0.06
CA SER A 378 -14.53 -11.87 0.12
C SER A 378 -14.68 -10.84 -1.02
N VAL A 379 -15.14 -11.27 -2.21
CA VAL A 379 -15.44 -10.37 -3.34
C VAL A 379 -16.71 -9.54 -3.10
N GLU A 380 -17.62 -10.00 -2.24
CA GLU A 380 -18.87 -9.34 -1.89
C GLU A 380 -18.68 -8.36 -0.73
N CYS A 381 -17.98 -7.26 -0.99
CA CYS A 381 -17.74 -6.25 0.04
C CYS A 381 -19.06 -5.59 0.49
N PRO A 382 -19.40 -5.64 1.80
CA PRO A 382 -20.64 -5.05 2.32
C PRO A 382 -20.67 -3.51 2.21
N LEU A 383 -19.52 -2.88 2.01
CA LEU A 383 -19.38 -1.44 1.80
C LEU A 383 -19.33 -1.04 0.32
N GLU A 384 -19.49 -2.00 -0.60
CA GLU A 384 -19.38 -1.81 -2.04
C GLU A 384 -18.12 -1.05 -2.47
N CYS A 385 -16.98 -1.33 -1.83
CA CYS A 385 -15.76 -0.58 -2.09
C CYS A 385 -15.31 -0.70 -3.57
N PRO A 386 -14.73 0.34 -4.17
CA PRO A 386 -14.40 0.34 -5.59
C PRO A 386 -13.24 -0.57 -5.96
N VAL A 387 -12.45 -1.04 -4.99
CA VAL A 387 -11.23 -1.84 -5.24
C VAL A 387 -11.06 -2.87 -4.11
N ALA A 388 -10.73 -2.41 -2.91
CA ALA A 388 -10.59 -3.21 -1.70
C ALA A 388 -10.67 -2.29 -0.47
N CYS A 389 -11.08 -2.81 0.69
CA CYS A 389 -11.10 -2.06 1.94
C CYS A 389 -10.96 -2.99 3.16
N LYS A 390 -10.97 -2.39 4.35
CA LYS A 390 -10.93 -3.08 5.65
C LYS A 390 -12.04 -4.08 5.89
N ALA A 391 -13.19 -3.94 5.22
CA ALA A 391 -14.32 -4.85 5.40
C ALA A 391 -14.24 -6.12 4.53
N CYS A 392 -13.38 -6.16 3.50
CA CYS A 392 -13.28 -7.31 2.60
C CYS A 392 -11.90 -7.96 2.58
N LEU A 393 -10.91 -7.26 2.06
CA LEU A 393 -9.62 -7.85 1.70
C LEU A 393 -8.46 -7.33 2.54
N PHE A 394 -8.57 -6.22 3.27
CA PHE A 394 -7.36 -5.76 4.00
C PHE A 394 -7.00 -6.72 5.12
N SER A 395 -5.70 -6.98 5.24
CA SER A 395 -5.09 -7.71 6.33
C SER A 395 -4.04 -6.84 7.02
N ASP A 396 -4.00 -6.89 8.35
CA ASP A 396 -2.98 -6.20 9.14
C ASP A 396 -1.60 -6.87 9.04
N SER A 397 -1.53 -8.13 8.58
CA SER A 397 -0.29 -8.89 8.40
C SER A 397 0.29 -8.84 6.98
N CYS A 398 -0.28 -8.02 6.09
CA CYS A 398 0.23 -7.86 4.74
C CYS A 398 1.59 -7.17 4.72
N ASN A 399 2.62 -7.92 4.30
CA ASN A 399 3.99 -7.43 4.14
C ASN A 399 4.12 -6.33 3.05
N MET A 400 3.18 -6.33 2.10
CA MET A 400 3.07 -5.35 1.01
C MET A 400 2.13 -4.18 1.32
N LEU A 401 1.71 -4.03 2.59
CA LEU A 401 0.95 -2.89 3.10
C LEU A 401 -0.39 -2.66 2.41
N ASN A 402 -1.09 -3.75 2.05
CA ASN A 402 -2.39 -3.78 1.38
C ASN A 402 -2.42 -3.02 0.03
N TRP A 403 -1.27 -2.89 -0.64
CA TRP A 403 -1.20 -2.24 -1.94
C TRP A 403 -1.66 -3.16 -3.07
N TYR A 404 -2.19 -2.57 -4.15
CA TYR A 404 -2.50 -3.29 -5.38
C TYR A 404 -3.51 -4.45 -5.23
N LEU A 405 -4.32 -4.43 -4.17
CA LEU A 405 -5.51 -5.28 -4.07
C LEU A 405 -6.55 -4.80 -5.06
N ASP A 406 -7.30 -5.71 -5.69
CA ASP A 406 -8.49 -5.38 -6.49
C ASP A 406 -9.44 -6.58 -6.52
N ARG A 407 -10.52 -6.53 -5.74
CA ARG A 407 -11.51 -7.64 -5.64
C ARG A 407 -12.12 -8.03 -6.98
N HIS A 408 -12.14 -7.11 -7.95
CA HIS A 408 -12.67 -7.37 -9.28
C HIS A 408 -11.79 -8.36 -10.05
N LEU A 409 -10.51 -8.52 -9.71
CA LEU A 409 -9.68 -9.56 -10.31
C LEU A 409 -10.21 -10.96 -9.97
N LEU A 410 -10.61 -11.19 -8.73
CA LEU A 410 -11.22 -12.46 -8.34
C LEU A 410 -12.59 -12.66 -9.02
N LYS A 411 -13.37 -11.60 -9.16
CA LYS A 411 -14.68 -11.68 -9.80
C LYS A 411 -14.61 -11.87 -11.33
N GLU A 412 -13.84 -11.04 -12.03
CA GLU A 412 -13.77 -10.99 -13.49
C GLU A 412 -12.84 -12.06 -14.09
N VAL A 413 -11.74 -12.37 -13.37
CA VAL A 413 -10.69 -13.26 -13.89
C VAL A 413 -10.86 -14.66 -13.34
N MET A 414 -11.06 -14.80 -12.03
CA MET A 414 -11.27 -16.11 -11.38
C MET A 414 -12.73 -16.57 -11.39
N GLU A 415 -13.68 -15.72 -11.80
CA GLU A 415 -15.12 -16.03 -11.87
C GLU A 415 -15.76 -16.33 -10.49
N TRP A 416 -15.28 -15.63 -9.45
CA TRP A 416 -15.85 -15.73 -8.12
C TRP A 416 -17.11 -14.87 -8.01
N ASP A 417 -18.26 -15.53 -7.93
CA ASP A 417 -19.56 -14.91 -7.70
C ASP A 417 -20.12 -15.18 -6.31
#